data_AF-A0A366VZ27-F1
#
_entry.id   AF-A0A366VZ27-F1
#
_cell.length_a   1.000
_cell.length_b   1.000
_cell.length_c   1.000
_cell.angle_alpha   90.00
_cell.angle_beta   90.00
_cell.angle_gamma   90.00
#
_symmetry.space_group_name_H-M   'P 1'
#
loop_
_entity.id
_entity.type
_entity.pdbx_description
1 polymer ?
#
loop_
_entity_poly.entity_id
_entity_poly.type
_entity_poly.pdbx_seq_one_letter_code
_entity_poly.pdbx_strand_id
1 'polypeptide(L)'
;MKYLITAVCLTASPVLAYDRMTTQACQDSWDMFVGTMAPFEVNGEAPLPSDVRVGPGGWCTIDTSDDGWDSTDVSRVGFQIEGAEAYLEGSGIPEAIALRLEDLVLGARRYDAEAHVRHLSESGMLVVEDVTLRHADGSGISVSYVLQGAYFSDVAGLQTSLAGLRMTELHGQAAVNQSLLDDFDVDLSEVNRVSLGEAMRDVSRFQVDTATRQAFLRMVSDREGELQVDITSERGFGWIQAVVPFLDISGDADLASALGIAMSGVSIALVWKQGDI
;
A
#
# COMPACT_ATOMS: atom_id res chain seq x y z
N MET A 1 0.47 -13.48 38.49
CA MET A 1 1.83 -13.39 37.89
C MET A 1 2.21 -14.59 37.01
N LYS A 2 1.27 -15.34 36.42
CA LYS A 2 1.55 -16.40 35.43
C LYS A 2 0.87 -16.19 34.06
N TYR A 3 0.16 -15.08 33.89
CA TYR A 3 -0.58 -14.73 32.66
C TYR A 3 0.03 -13.55 31.90
N LEU A 4 1.15 -12.99 32.37
CA LEU A 4 1.84 -11.88 31.69
C LEU A 4 2.98 -12.33 30.78
N ILE A 5 3.47 -13.57 30.90
CA ILE A 5 4.54 -14.10 30.05
C ILE A 5 3.98 -14.66 28.73
N THR A 6 2.74 -15.19 28.72
CA THR A 6 2.11 -15.73 27.52
C THR A 6 1.67 -14.63 26.52
N ALA A 7 1.35 -13.42 27.00
CA ALA A 7 1.02 -12.29 26.14
C ALA A 7 2.28 -11.71 25.46
N VAL A 8 3.42 -11.70 26.14
CA VAL A 8 4.69 -11.20 25.58
C VAL A 8 5.30 -12.18 24.56
N CYS A 9 4.97 -13.48 24.63
CA CYS A 9 5.35 -14.45 23.60
C CYS A 9 4.48 -14.41 22.34
N LEU A 10 3.32 -13.73 22.36
CA LEU A 10 2.45 -13.55 21.18
C LEU A 10 2.68 -12.20 20.48
N THR A 11 3.28 -11.22 21.16
CA THR A 11 3.63 -9.92 20.56
C THR A 11 5.02 -9.89 19.92
N ALA A 12 5.71 -11.03 19.85
CA ALA A 12 7.04 -11.17 19.26
C ALA A 12 7.04 -11.91 17.90
N SER A 13 5.87 -12.06 17.26
CA SER A 13 5.72 -12.92 16.09
C SER A 13 5.15 -12.18 14.88
N PRO A 14 6.02 -11.58 14.05
CA PRO A 14 5.86 -11.68 12.61
C PRO A 14 6.93 -12.60 11.99
N VAL A 15 8.08 -12.79 12.67
CA VAL A 15 9.27 -13.49 12.13
C VAL A 15 9.12 -15.01 12.08
N LEU A 16 8.16 -15.60 12.82
CA LEU A 16 7.91 -17.05 12.82
C LEU A 16 6.79 -17.48 11.86
N ALA A 17 6.13 -16.55 11.17
CA ALA A 17 5.08 -16.87 10.21
C ALA A 17 5.62 -17.22 8.82
N TYR A 18 6.80 -16.70 8.46
CA TYR A 18 7.43 -16.98 7.17
C TYR A 18 8.39 -18.16 7.23
N ASP A 19 8.36 -18.99 6.19
CA ASP A 19 9.32 -20.07 6.01
C ASP A 19 10.74 -19.50 5.87
N ARG A 20 11.71 -20.13 6.54
CA ARG A 20 13.12 -19.76 6.37
C ARG A 20 13.60 -20.23 4.99
N MET A 21 13.73 -19.30 4.07
CA MET A 21 14.33 -19.55 2.76
C MET A 21 15.85 -19.73 2.87
N THR A 22 16.39 -20.63 2.03
CA THR A 22 17.84 -20.72 1.80
C THR A 22 18.28 -19.57 0.87
N THR A 23 19.58 -19.27 0.81
CA THR A 23 20.09 -18.27 -0.14
C THR A 23 19.69 -18.59 -1.58
N GLN A 24 19.73 -19.87 -1.97
CA GLN A 24 19.29 -20.29 -3.30
C GLN A 24 17.79 -20.03 -3.51
N ALA A 25 16.95 -20.39 -2.54
CA ALA A 25 15.50 -20.14 -2.63
C ALA A 25 15.16 -18.64 -2.67
N CYS A 26 15.93 -17.81 -1.95
CA CYS A 26 15.83 -16.35 -2.06
C CYS A 26 16.16 -15.88 -3.48
N GLN A 27 17.29 -16.33 -4.04
CA GLN A 27 17.69 -15.97 -5.40
C GLN A 27 16.64 -16.43 -6.43
N ASP A 28 16.20 -17.69 -6.35
CA ASP A 28 15.23 -18.26 -7.28
C ASP A 28 13.88 -17.52 -7.19
N SER A 29 13.47 -17.09 -5.99
CA SER A 29 12.22 -16.37 -5.78
C SER A 29 12.27 -14.97 -6.37
N TRP A 30 13.41 -14.29 -6.23
CA TRP A 30 13.64 -13.00 -6.87
C TRP A 30 13.63 -13.15 -8.39
N ASP A 31 14.38 -14.10 -8.94
CA ASP A 31 14.46 -14.33 -10.38
C ASP A 31 13.07 -14.68 -10.97
N MET A 32 12.26 -15.46 -10.25
CA MET A 32 10.88 -15.77 -10.62
C MET A 32 9.96 -14.54 -10.55
N PHE A 33 10.09 -13.72 -9.50
CA PHE A 33 9.35 -12.47 -9.36
C PHE A 33 9.67 -11.50 -10.51
N VAL A 34 10.96 -11.28 -10.79
CA VAL A 34 11.44 -10.45 -11.90
C VAL A 34 10.90 -10.97 -13.24
N GLY A 35 10.98 -12.28 -13.48
CA GLY A 35 10.43 -12.90 -14.69
C GLY A 35 8.90 -12.75 -14.81
N THR A 36 8.19 -12.74 -13.67
CA THR A 36 6.74 -12.53 -13.62
C THR A 36 6.36 -11.08 -13.89
N MET A 37 7.19 -10.12 -13.47
CA MET A 37 6.94 -8.69 -13.61
C MET A 37 7.33 -8.13 -14.98
N ALA A 38 8.28 -8.76 -15.69
CA ALA A 38 8.74 -8.31 -17.01
C ALA A 38 7.62 -8.02 -18.04
N PRO A 39 6.51 -8.78 -18.13
CA PRO A 39 5.39 -8.47 -19.02
C PRO A 39 4.58 -7.22 -18.64
N PHE A 40 4.72 -6.72 -17.41
CA PHE A 40 4.00 -5.56 -16.89
C PHE A 40 4.82 -4.26 -16.92
N GLU A 41 6.07 -4.32 -17.37
CA GLU A 41 6.91 -3.14 -17.53
C GLU A 41 6.35 -2.20 -18.60
N VAL A 42 5.86 -1.05 -18.15
CA VAL A 42 5.41 0.03 -19.03
C VAL A 42 6.61 0.86 -19.53
N ASN A 43 7.74 0.81 -18.82
CA ASN A 43 8.93 1.65 -19.07
C ASN A 43 10.24 0.89 -19.38
N GLY A 44 10.23 -0.45 -19.42
CA GLY A 44 11.31 -1.27 -20.01
C GLY A 44 12.62 -1.39 -19.22
N GLU A 45 12.64 -1.04 -17.94
CA GLU A 45 13.77 -1.35 -17.06
C GLU A 45 13.48 -2.62 -16.27
N ALA A 46 13.92 -3.75 -16.83
CA ALA A 46 13.93 -5.01 -16.11
C ALA A 46 14.79 -4.88 -14.85
N PRO A 47 14.31 -5.37 -13.68
CA PRO A 47 15.12 -5.43 -12.48
C PRO A 47 16.47 -6.07 -12.80
N LEU A 48 17.54 -5.34 -12.51
CA LEU A 48 18.90 -5.77 -12.83
C LEU A 48 19.26 -7.03 -12.01
N PRO A 49 20.12 -7.91 -12.53
CA PRO A 49 20.61 -9.06 -11.78
C PRO A 49 21.11 -8.59 -10.41
N SER A 50 20.55 -9.17 -9.36
CA SER A 50 20.83 -8.76 -7.98
C SER A 50 21.28 -9.97 -7.18
N ASP A 51 22.34 -9.81 -6.37
CA ASP A 51 22.80 -10.85 -5.44
C ASP A 51 21.89 -10.85 -4.20
N VAL A 52 21.04 -11.87 -4.10
CA VAL A 52 20.08 -11.98 -3.00
C VAL A 52 20.69 -12.77 -1.85
N ARG A 53 20.78 -12.14 -0.67
CA ARG A 53 21.35 -12.74 0.53
C ARG A 53 20.28 -13.00 1.58
N VAL A 54 20.49 -14.00 2.43
CA VAL A 54 19.63 -14.20 3.61
C VAL A 54 20.09 -13.26 4.72
N GLY A 55 19.27 -12.27 5.02
CA GLY A 55 19.46 -11.31 6.09
C GLY A 55 18.93 -11.79 7.46
N PRO A 56 19.08 -10.95 8.50
CA PRO A 56 18.54 -11.22 9.83
C PRO A 56 17.02 -11.43 9.80
N GLY A 57 16.50 -12.32 10.64
CA GLY A 57 15.07 -12.58 10.73
C GLY A 57 14.49 -13.36 9.53
N GLY A 58 15.33 -13.93 8.67
CA GLY A 58 14.87 -14.72 7.52
C GLY A 58 14.37 -13.88 6.35
N TRP A 59 14.71 -12.60 6.31
CA TRP A 59 14.48 -11.74 5.14
C TRP A 59 15.45 -12.12 4.02
N CYS A 60 14.96 -12.21 2.79
CA CYS A 60 15.83 -12.16 1.62
C CYS A 60 16.13 -10.68 1.36
N THR A 61 17.40 -10.31 1.22
CA THR A 61 17.83 -8.91 1.13
C THR A 61 18.70 -8.70 -0.10
N ILE A 62 18.48 -7.58 -0.77
CA ILE A 62 19.26 -7.07 -1.89
C ILE A 62 19.84 -5.74 -1.47
N ASP A 63 21.16 -5.62 -1.50
CA ASP A 63 21.84 -4.33 -1.35
C ASP A 63 21.84 -3.65 -2.73
N THR A 64 21.18 -2.51 -2.86
CA THR A 64 21.04 -1.83 -4.15
C THR A 64 22.32 -1.12 -4.58
N SER A 65 23.31 -1.02 -3.68
CA SER A 65 24.64 -0.49 -4.00
C SER A 65 25.60 -1.53 -4.58
N ASP A 66 25.22 -2.82 -4.57
CA ASP A 66 26.03 -3.90 -5.16
C ASP A 66 25.94 -3.89 -6.71
N ASP A 67 26.97 -4.43 -7.36
CA ASP A 67 27.20 -4.40 -8.82
C ASP A 67 25.96 -4.90 -9.59
N GLY A 68 25.18 -3.97 -10.14
CA GLY A 68 24.03 -4.29 -10.98
C GLY A 68 22.91 -3.26 -10.89
N TRP A 69 22.57 -2.77 -9.69
CA TRP A 69 21.44 -1.85 -9.50
C TRP A 69 21.90 -0.38 -9.38
N ASP A 70 22.95 -0.09 -8.59
CA ASP A 70 23.50 1.26 -8.35
C ASP A 70 22.43 2.34 -8.11
N SER A 71 21.40 1.99 -7.33
CA SER A 71 20.32 2.93 -7.01
C SER A 71 20.76 3.92 -5.95
N THR A 72 20.56 5.21 -6.21
CA THR A 72 20.68 6.27 -5.20
C THR A 72 19.40 6.45 -4.37
N ASP A 73 18.31 5.86 -4.84
CA ASP A 73 16.95 6.16 -4.40
C ASP A 73 16.44 5.15 -3.37
N VAL A 74 17.05 3.97 -3.27
CA VAL A 74 16.81 2.97 -2.21
C VAL A 74 18.15 2.39 -1.84
N SER A 75 18.38 2.08 -0.56
CA SER A 75 19.62 1.42 -0.11
C SER A 75 19.53 -0.10 -0.05
N ARG A 76 18.34 -0.62 0.32
CA ARG A 76 18.13 -2.05 0.48
C ARG A 76 16.68 -2.41 0.19
N VAL A 77 16.52 -3.52 -0.50
CA VAL A 77 15.23 -4.17 -0.69
C VAL A 77 15.21 -5.48 0.09
N GLY A 78 14.18 -5.67 0.91
CA GLY A 78 13.91 -6.88 1.64
C GLY A 78 12.63 -7.54 1.16
N PHE A 79 12.59 -8.86 1.10
CA PHE A 79 11.34 -9.59 0.90
C PHE A 79 11.26 -10.88 1.72
N GLN A 80 10.03 -11.30 2.02
CA GLN A 80 9.70 -12.62 2.58
C GLN A 80 8.49 -13.19 1.85
N ILE A 81 8.46 -14.52 1.72
CA ILE A 81 7.42 -15.23 1.00
C ILE A 81 6.99 -16.43 1.85
N GLU A 82 5.70 -16.54 2.11
CA GLU A 82 5.07 -17.70 2.74
C GLU A 82 4.57 -18.64 1.63
N GLY A 83 4.90 -19.93 1.72
CA GLY A 83 4.62 -20.88 0.63
C GLY A 83 5.58 -20.77 -0.56
N ALA A 84 6.83 -20.33 -0.33
CA ALA A 84 7.82 -20.11 -1.38
C ALA A 84 8.10 -21.37 -2.22
N GLU A 85 8.09 -22.56 -1.63
CA GLU A 85 8.33 -23.83 -2.34
C GLU A 85 7.28 -24.07 -3.44
N ALA A 86 5.99 -23.95 -3.10
CA ALA A 86 4.90 -24.13 -4.06
C ALA A 86 4.94 -23.09 -5.18
N TYR A 87 5.32 -21.84 -4.85
CA TYR A 87 5.54 -20.77 -5.82
C TYR A 87 6.67 -21.10 -6.78
N LEU A 88 7.84 -21.47 -6.27
CA LEU A 88 9.03 -21.81 -7.06
C LEU A 88 8.82 -23.03 -7.97
N GLU A 89 8.02 -24.00 -7.52
CA GLU A 89 7.63 -25.16 -8.34
C GLU A 89 6.56 -24.84 -9.39
N GLY A 90 6.00 -23.62 -9.38
CA GLY A 90 4.91 -23.20 -10.27
C GLY A 90 3.59 -23.90 -9.99
N SER A 91 3.44 -24.50 -8.81
CA SER A 91 2.25 -25.26 -8.40
C SER A 91 1.16 -24.38 -7.78
N GLY A 92 1.47 -23.12 -7.47
CA GLY A 92 0.55 -22.13 -6.92
C GLY A 92 1.16 -20.73 -6.88
N ILE A 93 0.45 -19.81 -6.24
CA ILE A 93 0.95 -18.48 -5.88
C ILE A 93 1.27 -18.41 -4.38
N PRO A 94 2.12 -17.48 -3.93
CA PRO A 94 2.41 -17.33 -2.52
C PRO A 94 1.17 -17.03 -1.68
N GLU A 95 1.13 -17.58 -0.48
CA GLU A 95 0.07 -17.29 0.50
C GLU A 95 0.25 -15.91 1.10
N ALA A 96 1.49 -15.48 1.32
CA ALA A 96 1.80 -14.14 1.76
C ALA A 96 3.14 -13.66 1.21
N ILE A 97 3.24 -12.35 0.98
CA ILE A 97 4.45 -11.67 0.55
C ILE A 97 4.62 -10.44 1.46
N ALA A 98 5.80 -10.30 2.04
CA ALA A 98 6.22 -9.06 2.68
C ALA A 98 7.33 -8.43 1.84
N LEU A 99 7.26 -7.11 1.65
CA LEU A 99 8.28 -6.30 0.98
C LEU A 99 8.71 -5.19 1.91
N ARG A 100 10.00 -4.85 1.90
CA ARG A 100 10.57 -3.75 2.66
C ARG A 100 11.55 -2.98 1.79
N LEU A 101 11.48 -1.65 1.82
CA LEU A 101 12.45 -0.75 1.22
C LEU A 101 13.06 0.08 2.35
N GLU A 102 14.38 0.03 2.47
CA GLU A 102 15.11 0.84 3.46
C GLU A 102 15.75 2.04 2.76
N ASP A 103 15.64 3.19 3.40
CA ASP A 103 16.26 4.43 2.93
C ASP A 103 15.79 4.89 1.52
N LEU A 104 14.47 4.78 1.29
CA LEU A 104 13.79 5.23 0.08
C LEU A 104 13.77 6.76 -0.01
N VAL A 105 14.32 7.34 -1.08
CA VAL A 105 14.30 8.77 -1.37
C VAL A 105 12.94 9.14 -1.96
N LEU A 106 12.22 10.03 -1.28
CA LEU A 106 11.00 10.68 -1.78
C LEU A 106 11.13 12.18 -1.52
N GLY A 107 11.03 12.97 -2.59
CA GLY A 107 11.28 14.41 -2.51
C GLY A 107 12.70 14.71 -2.00
N ALA A 108 12.78 15.41 -0.87
CA ALA A 108 14.05 15.78 -0.24
C ALA A 108 14.45 14.88 0.93
N ARG A 109 13.62 13.89 1.30
CA ARG A 109 13.78 13.08 2.51
C ARG A 109 13.88 11.58 2.21
N ARG A 110 14.21 10.82 3.26
CA ARG A 110 14.49 9.37 3.23
C ARG A 110 13.54 8.63 4.15
N TYR A 111 12.91 7.59 3.63
CA TYR A 111 11.81 6.86 4.26
C TYR A 111 12.09 5.37 4.32
N ASP A 112 11.53 4.70 5.30
CA ASP A 112 11.39 3.25 5.29
C ASP A 112 9.98 2.90 4.83
N ALA A 113 9.87 1.99 3.86
CA ALA A 113 8.59 1.49 3.38
C ALA A 113 8.47 -0.01 3.65
N GLU A 114 7.29 -0.48 4.04
CA GLU A 114 7.02 -1.89 4.25
C GLU A 114 5.61 -2.23 3.79
N ALA A 115 5.42 -3.36 3.13
CA ALA A 115 4.13 -3.81 2.63
C ALA A 115 3.95 -5.29 2.90
N HIS A 116 2.80 -5.67 3.47
CA HIS A 116 2.41 -7.05 3.76
C HIS A 116 1.13 -7.39 3.01
N VAL A 117 1.20 -8.44 2.20
CA VAL A 117 0.10 -8.89 1.36
C VAL A 117 -0.14 -10.36 1.64
N ARG A 118 -1.41 -10.74 1.84
CA ARG A 118 -1.85 -12.11 2.07
C ARG A 118 -2.97 -12.49 1.11
N HIS A 119 -2.81 -13.63 0.44
CA HIS A 119 -3.83 -14.23 -0.39
C HIS A 119 -4.61 -15.28 0.40
N LEU A 120 -5.93 -15.10 0.48
CA LEU A 120 -6.85 -16.02 1.14
C LEU A 120 -7.66 -16.76 0.07
N SER A 121 -7.01 -17.75 -0.56
CA SER A 121 -7.51 -18.49 -1.72
C SER A 121 -8.91 -19.08 -1.52
N GLU A 122 -9.20 -19.65 -0.34
CA GLU A 122 -10.51 -20.24 -0.01
C GLU A 122 -11.68 -19.24 -0.11
N SER A 123 -11.38 -17.97 0.16
CA SER A 123 -12.35 -16.87 0.15
C SER A 123 -12.27 -15.97 -1.08
N GLY A 124 -11.28 -16.19 -1.95
CA GLY A 124 -11.01 -15.33 -3.11
C GLY A 124 -10.68 -13.89 -2.71
N MET A 125 -9.99 -13.69 -1.59
CA MET A 125 -9.60 -12.38 -1.07
C MET A 125 -8.09 -12.18 -1.16
N LEU A 126 -7.68 -10.94 -1.41
CA LEU A 126 -6.32 -10.46 -1.26
C LEU A 126 -6.35 -9.36 -0.21
N VAL A 127 -5.69 -9.60 0.92
CA VAL A 127 -5.63 -8.69 2.06
C VAL A 127 -4.28 -8.02 2.04
N VAL A 128 -4.26 -6.71 1.92
CA VAL A 128 -3.06 -5.92 2.19
C VAL A 128 -3.13 -5.53 3.66
N GLU A 129 -2.39 -6.27 4.48
CA GLU A 129 -2.45 -6.23 5.94
C GLU A 129 -1.95 -4.90 6.47
N ASP A 130 -0.87 -4.38 5.88
CA ASP A 130 -0.32 -3.05 6.16
C ASP A 130 0.64 -2.63 5.03
N VAL A 131 0.55 -1.37 4.63
CA VAL A 131 1.52 -0.65 3.79
C VAL A 131 1.92 0.57 4.57
N THR A 132 3.16 0.60 5.05
CA THR A 132 3.72 1.75 5.74
C THR A 132 4.75 2.47 4.91
N LEU A 133 4.79 3.77 5.09
CA LEU A 133 5.87 4.65 4.70
C LEU A 133 6.16 5.56 5.89
N ARG A 134 7.37 5.50 6.44
CA ARG A 134 7.73 6.23 7.67
C ARG A 134 9.02 6.99 7.50
N HIS A 135 9.00 8.24 7.94
CA HIS A 135 10.19 9.06 8.09
C HIS A 135 10.67 9.05 9.55
N ALA A 136 11.94 9.36 9.77
CA ALA A 136 12.55 9.38 11.10
C ALA A 136 11.99 10.45 12.06
N ASP A 137 11.28 11.45 11.54
CA ASP A 137 10.61 12.51 12.32
C ASP A 137 9.22 12.12 12.82
N GLY A 138 8.75 10.89 12.54
CA GLY A 138 7.43 10.42 12.93
C GLY A 138 6.33 10.66 11.88
N SER A 139 6.58 11.48 10.86
CA SER A 139 5.65 11.65 9.74
C SER A 139 5.62 10.41 8.86
N GLY A 140 4.47 10.12 8.25
CA GLY A 140 4.30 8.94 7.43
C GLY A 140 2.86 8.53 7.19
N ILE A 141 2.70 7.41 6.50
CA ILE A 141 1.41 6.85 6.09
C ILE A 141 1.40 5.35 6.44
N SER A 142 0.26 4.84 6.88
CA SER A 142 -0.05 3.41 7.03
C SER A 142 -1.40 3.14 6.39
N VAL A 143 -1.50 2.14 5.52
CA VAL A 143 -2.74 1.77 4.84
C VAL A 143 -2.91 0.27 4.86
N SER A 144 -4.10 -0.22 5.18
CA SER A 144 -4.51 -1.60 4.96
C SER A 144 -5.79 -1.63 4.15
N TYR A 145 -5.97 -2.65 3.32
CA TYR A 145 -7.16 -2.78 2.49
C TYR A 145 -7.44 -4.23 2.09
N VAL A 146 -8.70 -4.50 1.77
CA VAL A 146 -9.19 -5.82 1.35
C VAL A 146 -9.72 -5.75 -0.06
N LEU A 147 -9.17 -6.60 -0.92
CA LEU A 147 -9.63 -6.82 -2.29
C LEU A 147 -10.35 -8.17 -2.38
N GLN A 148 -11.52 -8.17 -3.00
CA GLN A 148 -12.26 -9.38 -3.36
C GLN A 148 -12.14 -9.69 -4.85
N GLY A 149 -12.34 -10.97 -5.21
CA GLY A 149 -12.26 -11.45 -6.59
C GLY A 149 -10.88 -11.98 -6.97
N ALA A 150 -10.02 -12.21 -5.97
CA ALA A 150 -8.67 -12.74 -6.10
C ALA A 150 -8.68 -14.28 -6.24
N TYR A 151 -9.30 -14.79 -7.29
CA TYR A 151 -9.31 -16.23 -7.59
C TYR A 151 -8.16 -16.58 -8.52
N PHE A 152 -6.93 -16.50 -8.00
CA PHE A 152 -5.73 -16.82 -8.76
C PHE A 152 -5.53 -18.34 -8.77
N SER A 153 -5.62 -18.97 -9.94
CA SER A 153 -5.27 -20.38 -10.11
C SER A 153 -3.77 -20.58 -10.35
N ASP A 154 -3.12 -19.61 -10.98
CA ASP A 154 -1.70 -19.57 -11.31
C ASP A 154 -1.28 -18.10 -11.59
N VAL A 155 0.01 -17.90 -11.87
CA VAL A 155 0.58 -16.58 -12.20
C VAL A 155 -0.04 -15.99 -13.48
N ALA A 156 -0.45 -16.80 -14.46
CA ALA A 156 -1.09 -16.31 -15.68
C ALA A 156 -2.52 -15.80 -15.41
N GLY A 157 -3.24 -16.45 -14.49
CA GLY A 157 -4.55 -16.04 -14.00
C GLY A 157 -4.53 -14.77 -13.16
N LEU A 158 -3.37 -14.38 -12.64
CA LEU A 158 -3.19 -13.11 -11.92
C LEU A 158 -3.47 -11.91 -12.83
N GLN A 159 -2.93 -11.90 -14.05
CA GLN A 159 -3.12 -10.81 -15.03
C GLN A 159 -4.58 -10.52 -15.34
N THR A 160 -5.37 -11.56 -15.59
CA THR A 160 -6.78 -11.42 -15.95
C THR A 160 -7.65 -11.08 -14.74
N SER A 161 -7.28 -11.59 -13.56
CA SER A 161 -8.04 -11.38 -12.33
C SER A 161 -7.81 -10.00 -11.71
N LEU A 162 -6.65 -9.38 -11.92
CA LEU A 162 -6.34 -8.02 -11.44
C LEU A 162 -7.43 -7.02 -11.87
N ALA A 163 -7.91 -7.08 -13.12
CA ALA A 163 -8.97 -6.18 -13.60
C ALA A 163 -10.33 -6.40 -12.91
N GLY A 164 -10.55 -7.59 -12.33
CA GLY A 164 -11.77 -7.96 -11.62
C GLY A 164 -11.74 -7.69 -10.12
N LEU A 165 -10.60 -7.27 -9.57
CA LEU A 165 -10.47 -7.02 -8.14
C LEU A 165 -11.33 -5.84 -7.69
N ARG A 166 -11.99 -6.01 -6.56
CA ARG A 166 -12.84 -4.98 -5.96
C ARG A 166 -12.40 -4.70 -4.54
N MET A 167 -12.13 -3.44 -4.24
CA MET A 167 -11.85 -3.02 -2.88
C MET A 167 -13.13 -2.89 -2.09
N THR A 168 -13.23 -3.62 -0.99
CA THR A 168 -14.38 -3.59 -0.07
C THR A 168 -14.12 -2.74 1.15
N GLU A 169 -12.87 -2.72 1.62
CA GLU A 169 -12.46 -2.05 2.84
C GLU A 169 -11.08 -1.43 2.64
N LEU A 170 -10.89 -0.20 3.12
CA LEU A 170 -9.60 0.47 3.24
C LEU A 170 -9.58 1.22 4.58
N HIS A 171 -8.50 1.03 5.31
CA HIS A 171 -8.19 1.75 6.53
C HIS A 171 -6.84 2.44 6.35
N GLY A 172 -6.80 3.74 6.50
CA GLY A 172 -5.62 4.57 6.33
C GLY A 172 -5.36 5.42 7.55
N GLN A 173 -4.10 5.64 7.87
CA GLN A 173 -3.63 6.59 8.86
C GLN A 173 -2.46 7.37 8.28
N ALA A 174 -2.44 8.67 8.47
CA ALA A 174 -1.32 9.51 8.05
C ALA A 174 -0.98 10.51 9.15
N ALA A 175 0.29 10.52 9.55
CA ALA A 175 0.87 11.58 10.37
C ALA A 175 1.47 12.61 9.41
N VAL A 176 0.76 13.73 9.23
CA VAL A 176 1.01 14.73 8.19
C VAL A 176 1.71 15.94 8.78
N ASN A 177 2.83 16.34 8.20
CA ASN A 177 3.45 17.66 8.38
C ASN A 177 3.72 18.30 7.01
N GLN A 178 4.11 19.58 7.00
CA GLN A 178 4.36 20.29 5.73
C GLN A 178 5.45 19.62 4.89
N SER A 179 6.52 19.09 5.51
CA SER A 179 7.58 18.40 4.78
C SER A 179 7.09 17.12 4.10
N LEU A 180 6.13 16.40 4.69
CA LEU A 180 5.51 15.22 4.05
C LEU A 180 4.69 15.64 2.83
N LEU A 181 3.91 16.71 2.95
CA LEU A 181 3.14 17.24 1.83
C LEU A 181 4.06 17.71 0.70
N ASP A 182 5.15 18.40 1.02
CA ASP A 182 6.14 18.88 0.05
C ASP A 182 6.83 17.71 -0.69
N ASP A 183 7.18 16.62 0.01
CA ASP A 183 7.82 15.45 -0.61
C ASP A 183 6.89 14.69 -1.57
N PHE A 184 5.58 14.76 -1.33
CA PHE A 184 4.56 14.18 -2.21
C PHE A 184 4.01 15.16 -3.26
N ASP A 185 4.55 16.38 -3.34
CA ASP A 185 4.07 17.45 -4.22
C ASP A 185 2.56 17.76 -4.03
N VAL A 186 2.09 17.65 -2.78
CA VAL A 186 0.68 17.89 -2.42
C VAL A 186 0.48 19.36 -2.06
N ASP A 187 -0.05 20.14 -3.00
CA ASP A 187 -0.45 21.52 -2.73
C ASP A 187 -1.91 21.62 -2.24
N LEU A 188 -2.08 22.00 -0.97
CA LEU A 188 -3.38 22.25 -0.35
C LEU A 188 -3.76 23.75 -0.34
N SER A 189 -3.03 24.62 -1.03
CA SER A 189 -3.26 26.07 -1.06
C SER A 189 -4.55 26.47 -1.78
N GLU A 190 -4.94 25.72 -2.81
CA GLU A 190 -6.16 25.95 -3.58
C GLU A 190 -7.42 25.32 -2.95
N VAL A 191 -7.21 24.41 -2.00
CA VAL A 191 -8.29 23.74 -1.29
C VAL A 191 -8.84 24.68 -0.22
N ASN A 192 -10.09 25.11 -0.40
CA ASN A 192 -10.78 25.97 0.54
C ASN A 192 -12.22 25.51 0.70
N ARG A 193 -12.96 26.14 1.62
CA ARG A 193 -14.34 25.76 1.93
C ARG A 193 -15.28 25.86 0.72
N VAL A 194 -15.04 26.79 -0.19
CA VAL A 194 -15.85 26.98 -1.39
C VAL A 194 -15.55 25.88 -2.40
N SER A 195 -14.28 25.65 -2.73
CA SER A 195 -13.88 24.59 -3.68
C SER A 195 -14.28 23.20 -3.20
N LEU A 196 -14.09 22.88 -1.91
CA LEU A 196 -14.58 21.63 -1.34
C LEU A 196 -16.11 21.54 -1.37
N GLY A 197 -16.81 22.65 -1.08
CA GLY A 197 -18.27 22.70 -1.11
C GLY A 197 -18.83 22.43 -2.51
N GLU A 198 -18.16 22.92 -3.54
CA GLU A 198 -18.50 22.70 -4.94
C GLU A 198 -18.19 21.27 -5.38
N ALA A 199 -16.99 20.75 -5.09
CA ALA A 199 -16.60 19.37 -5.39
C ALA A 199 -17.52 18.34 -4.73
N MET A 200 -17.98 18.63 -3.50
CA MET A 200 -18.83 17.75 -2.70
C MET A 200 -20.33 18.04 -2.84
N ARG A 201 -20.73 18.88 -3.80
CA ARG A 201 -22.13 19.30 -3.96
C ARG A 201 -23.04 18.12 -4.30
N ASP A 202 -22.56 17.26 -5.17
CA ASP A 202 -23.33 16.14 -5.71
C ASP A 202 -23.03 14.82 -4.96
N VAL A 203 -22.16 14.87 -3.95
CA VAL A 203 -21.85 13.74 -3.05
C VAL A 203 -22.87 13.66 -1.91
N SER A 204 -23.52 12.50 -1.79
CA SER A 204 -24.54 12.27 -0.77
C SER A 204 -23.95 12.33 0.65
N ARG A 205 -24.75 12.82 1.60
CA ARG A 205 -24.38 12.80 3.04
C ARG A 205 -24.24 11.40 3.61
N PHE A 206 -24.83 10.40 2.95
CA PHE A 206 -24.66 9.00 3.31
C PHE A 206 -23.31 8.42 2.87
N GLN A 207 -22.69 9.01 1.83
CA GLN A 207 -21.36 8.62 1.37
C GLN A 207 -20.28 9.38 2.15
N VAL A 208 -20.50 10.68 2.37
CA VAL A 208 -19.57 11.55 3.10
C VAL A 208 -20.36 12.46 4.03
N ASP A 209 -20.27 12.15 5.32
CA ASP A 209 -21.01 12.86 6.36
C ASP A 209 -20.43 14.27 6.65
N THR A 210 -21.07 14.99 7.57
CA THR A 210 -20.63 16.36 7.91
C THR A 210 -19.34 16.36 8.74
N ALA A 211 -19.09 15.34 9.56
CA ALA A 211 -17.90 15.23 10.38
C ALA A 211 -16.67 14.99 9.50
N THR A 212 -16.77 14.08 8.52
CA THR A 212 -15.76 13.82 7.48
C THR A 212 -15.39 15.10 6.73
N ARG A 213 -16.38 15.87 6.26
CA ARG A 213 -16.13 17.15 5.57
C ARG A 213 -15.40 18.16 6.46
N GLN A 214 -15.77 18.23 7.74
CA GLN A 214 -15.12 19.11 8.70
C GLN A 214 -13.69 18.67 9.03
N ALA A 215 -13.45 17.36 9.16
CA ALA A 215 -12.12 16.81 9.38
C ALA A 215 -11.18 17.16 8.23
N PHE A 216 -11.62 16.97 6.98
CA PHE A 216 -10.84 17.36 5.81
C PHE A 216 -10.53 18.86 5.75
N LEU A 217 -11.53 19.72 6.02
CA LEU A 217 -11.29 21.18 6.07
C LEU A 217 -10.30 21.59 7.16
N ARG A 218 -10.30 20.89 8.31
CA ARG A 218 -9.32 21.12 9.37
C ARG A 218 -7.93 20.69 8.95
N MET A 219 -7.79 19.49 8.38
CA MET A 219 -6.51 19.00 7.83
C MET A 219 -5.90 20.01 6.85
N VAL A 220 -6.68 20.53 5.90
CA VAL A 220 -6.22 21.52 4.91
C VAL A 220 -5.76 22.83 5.56
N SER A 221 -6.39 23.24 6.66
CA SER A 221 -6.07 24.47 7.38
C SER A 221 -4.89 24.30 8.34
N ASP A 222 -4.84 23.18 9.07
CA ASP A 222 -3.86 22.93 10.12
C ASP A 222 -2.54 22.45 9.52
N ARG A 223 -2.61 21.56 8.51
CA ARG A 223 -1.48 20.96 7.77
C ARG A 223 -0.46 20.21 8.63
N GLU A 224 -0.78 20.01 9.90
CA GLU A 224 0.03 19.30 10.88
C GLU A 224 -0.87 18.52 11.85
N GLY A 225 -0.74 17.20 11.88
CA GLY A 225 -1.53 16.31 12.73
C GLY A 225 -1.76 14.92 12.14
N GLU A 226 -2.70 14.17 12.75
CA GLU A 226 -3.05 12.81 12.35
C GLU A 226 -4.38 12.77 11.59
N LEU A 227 -4.35 12.21 10.38
CA LEU A 227 -5.53 11.84 9.60
C LEU A 227 -5.79 10.34 9.75
N GLN A 228 -7.04 9.97 10.03
CA GLN A 228 -7.53 8.61 9.91
C GLN A 228 -8.61 8.56 8.84
N VAL A 229 -8.54 7.55 7.99
CA VAL A 229 -9.41 7.36 6.82
C VAL A 229 -9.98 5.96 6.87
N ASP A 230 -11.30 5.83 6.80
CA ASP A 230 -11.97 4.55 6.62
C ASP A 230 -12.86 4.64 5.38
N ILE A 231 -12.66 3.72 4.43
CA ILE A 231 -13.48 3.60 3.23
C ILE A 231 -14.07 2.20 3.20
N THR A 232 -15.39 2.09 3.10
CA THR A 232 -16.09 0.82 2.97
C THR A 232 -17.02 0.81 1.78
N SER A 233 -17.19 -0.36 1.15
CA SER A 233 -18.06 -0.54 0.00
C SER A 233 -18.83 -1.84 0.07
N GLU A 234 -20.16 -1.76 0.01
CA GLU A 234 -21.04 -2.93 0.09
C GLU A 234 -20.93 -3.86 -1.13
N ARG A 235 -20.57 -3.30 -2.30
CA ARG A 235 -20.48 -4.05 -3.57
C ARG A 235 -19.04 -4.23 -4.05
N GLY A 236 -18.11 -3.63 -3.32
CA GLY A 236 -16.74 -3.38 -3.74
C GLY A 236 -16.67 -2.37 -4.89
N PHE A 237 -15.65 -1.52 -4.93
CA PHE A 237 -15.36 -0.67 -6.08
C PHE A 237 -14.11 -1.16 -6.80
N GLY A 238 -14.07 -1.03 -8.12
CA GLY A 238 -12.89 -1.47 -8.89
C GLY A 238 -11.68 -0.63 -8.47
N TRP A 239 -10.60 -1.27 -8.03
CA TRP A 239 -9.41 -0.55 -7.52
C TRP A 239 -8.82 0.40 -8.58
N ILE A 240 -8.88 0.03 -9.87
CA ILE A 240 -8.48 0.90 -10.99
C ILE A 240 -9.26 2.22 -10.95
N GLN A 241 -10.56 2.18 -10.66
CA GLN A 241 -11.40 3.38 -10.61
C GLN A 241 -11.06 4.30 -9.43
N ALA A 242 -10.39 3.78 -8.40
CA ALA A 242 -9.95 4.57 -7.27
C ALA A 242 -8.54 5.13 -7.43
N VAL A 243 -7.70 4.51 -8.26
CA VAL A 243 -6.34 5.01 -8.51
C VAL A 243 -6.31 5.96 -9.70
N VAL A 244 -7.07 5.68 -10.77
CA VAL A 244 -7.07 6.47 -12.02
C VAL A 244 -7.35 7.97 -11.83
N PRO A 245 -8.31 8.40 -10.98
CA PRO A 245 -8.55 9.83 -10.75
C PRO A 245 -7.36 10.60 -10.18
N PHE A 246 -6.40 9.91 -9.56
CA PHE A 246 -5.18 10.52 -9.01
C PHE A 246 -3.99 10.47 -9.98
N LEU A 247 -4.12 9.78 -11.12
CA LEU A 247 -3.08 9.63 -12.14
C LEU A 247 -3.26 10.57 -13.34
N ASP A 248 -4.45 11.15 -13.54
CA ASP A 248 -4.74 12.05 -14.66
C ASP A 248 -5.62 13.23 -14.21
N ILE A 249 -5.00 14.39 -13.94
CA ILE A 249 -5.63 15.61 -13.40
C ILE A 249 -5.86 16.65 -14.53
N SER A 250 -6.34 16.22 -15.71
CA SER A 250 -6.43 17.09 -16.88
C SER A 250 -7.86 17.58 -17.26
N GLY A 251 -8.91 17.28 -16.47
CA GLY A 251 -10.25 17.81 -16.76
C GLY A 251 -11.31 17.69 -15.64
N ASP A 252 -11.72 18.83 -15.08
CA ASP A 252 -12.56 18.92 -13.87
C ASP A 252 -14.05 18.54 -14.04
N ALA A 253 -14.62 18.64 -15.24
CA ALA A 253 -16.08 18.52 -15.41
C ALA A 253 -16.59 17.07 -15.58
N ASP A 254 -15.78 16.18 -16.14
CA ASP A 254 -16.12 14.76 -16.31
C ASP A 254 -15.73 13.91 -15.09
N LEU A 255 -14.75 14.39 -14.31
CA LEU A 255 -14.24 13.73 -13.10
C LEU A 255 -15.33 13.62 -12.01
N ALA A 256 -16.08 14.70 -11.75
CA ALA A 256 -17.09 14.73 -10.69
C ALA A 256 -18.26 13.77 -10.95
N SER A 257 -18.69 13.63 -12.21
CA SER A 257 -19.77 12.72 -12.61
C SER A 257 -19.32 11.26 -12.59
N ALA A 258 -18.10 10.98 -13.09
CA ALA A 258 -17.50 9.65 -13.03
C ALA A 258 -17.24 9.21 -11.58
N LEU A 259 -16.77 10.12 -10.72
CA LEU A 259 -16.54 9.89 -9.30
C LEU A 259 -17.86 9.64 -8.55
N GLY A 260 -18.91 10.41 -8.85
CA GLY A 260 -20.24 10.22 -8.25
C GLY A 260 -20.86 8.86 -8.53
N ILE A 261 -20.67 8.33 -9.75
CA ILE A 261 -21.13 6.98 -10.14
C ILE A 261 -20.23 5.91 -9.52
N ALA A 262 -18.91 6.10 -9.53
CA ALA A 262 -17.94 5.16 -8.96
C ALA A 262 -18.07 5.02 -7.43
N MET A 263 -18.47 6.09 -6.74
CA MET A 263 -18.67 6.10 -5.29
C MET A 263 -20.04 5.57 -4.83
N SER A 264 -20.91 5.12 -5.74
CA SER A 264 -22.23 4.61 -5.35
C SER A 264 -22.11 3.36 -4.47
N GLY A 265 -22.62 3.42 -3.23
CA GLY A 265 -22.46 2.36 -2.24
C GLY A 265 -21.14 2.37 -1.47
N VAL A 266 -20.35 3.45 -1.60
CA VAL A 266 -19.12 3.70 -0.85
C VAL A 266 -19.41 4.67 0.30
N SER A 267 -18.90 4.35 1.50
CA SER A 267 -18.88 5.24 2.66
C SER A 267 -17.45 5.64 2.96
N ILE A 268 -17.21 6.93 3.23
CA ILE A 268 -15.91 7.48 3.61
C ILE A 268 -16.05 8.19 4.96
N ALA A 269 -15.30 7.73 5.95
CA ALA A 269 -15.12 8.39 7.23
C ALA A 269 -13.72 9.00 7.29
N LEU A 270 -13.62 10.28 7.66
CA LEU A 270 -12.33 10.93 7.96
C LEU A 270 -12.38 11.48 9.38
N VAL A 271 -11.29 11.25 10.11
CA VAL A 271 -11.07 11.84 11.43
C VAL A 271 -9.74 12.58 11.40
N TRP A 272 -9.74 13.81 11.88
CA TRP A 272 -8.54 14.64 11.99
C TRP A 272 -8.28 14.99 13.45
N LYS A 273 -7.04 14.78 13.88
CA LYS A 273 -6.53 15.20 15.18
C LYS A 273 -5.37 16.17 14.96
N GLN A 274 -5.57 17.41 15.36
CA GLN A 274 -4.51 18.42 15.35
C GLN A 274 -3.49 18.13 16.46
N GLY A 275 -2.22 18.30 16.16
CA GLY A 275 -1.14 18.23 17.14
C GLY A 275 0.23 18.01 16.50
N ASP A 276 1.28 18.25 17.27
CA ASP A 276 2.66 17.92 16.89
C ASP A 276 2.80 16.40 16.74
N ILE A 277 3.62 15.98 15.77
CA ILE A 277 3.93 14.58 15.44
C ILE A 277 5.17 14.10 16.19
#